data_AF-A0A3Q1J5L2-F1
#
_entry.id   AF-A0A3Q1J5L2-F1
#
_cell.length_a   1.000
_cell.length_b   1.000
_cell.length_c   1.000
_cell.angle_alpha   90.00
_cell.angle_beta   90.00
_cell.angle_gamma   90.00
#
_symmetry.space_group_name_H-M   'P 1'
#
loop_
_entity.id
_entity.type
_entity.pdbx_description
1 polymer ?
#
loop_
_entity_poly.entity_id
_entity_poly.type
_entity_poly.pdbx_seq_one_letter_code
_entity_poly.pdbx_strand_id
1 'polypeptide(L)'
;VTDSFTDSFLLLPTCVTSSEVLVSRPHYDSRAVAQGVLKESPVGLEVPQSSSGSGTTGYRSAKYTPAEWFSNYHSILQQAGTDHHEAQSIQRESRTLYQDTEEATLKTQAEGTRLLGERLQDIHYWKSELQRHIDHLLTDTETLLALKTRLEKALDATETPYAITTDNLNCRTRRLGPDLVQDTVEEELMKVVTQIK
;
A
#
# COMPACT_ATOMS: atom_id res chain seq x y z
N VAL A 1 -6.47 -3.65 -49.13
CA VAL A 1 -7.40 -2.52 -49.39
C VAL A 1 -8.78 -3.04 -48.97
N THR A 2 -9.06 -3.08 -47.65
CA THR A 2 -9.95 -2.14 -46.92
C THR A 2 -11.37 -2.21 -47.52
N ASP A 3 -12.46 -2.57 -46.84
CA ASP A 3 -12.87 -2.30 -45.47
C ASP A 3 -14.01 -3.25 -45.08
N SER A 4 -13.99 -3.75 -43.84
CA SER A 4 -15.23 -4.09 -43.11
C SER A 4 -14.90 -4.26 -41.63
N PHE A 5 -14.80 -3.16 -40.91
CA PHE A 5 -14.83 -3.18 -39.44
C PHE A 5 -15.50 -1.91 -38.91
N THR A 6 -16.81 -1.82 -39.10
CA THR A 6 -17.64 -0.89 -38.33
C THR A 6 -17.86 -1.49 -36.95
N ASP A 7 -16.96 -1.10 -36.06
CA ASP A 7 -17.24 -0.60 -34.72
C ASP A 7 -18.44 -1.24 -33.99
N SER A 8 -18.18 -2.38 -33.34
CA SER A 8 -19.00 -2.88 -32.23
C SER A 8 -18.18 -2.80 -30.95
N PHE A 9 -17.76 -1.59 -30.59
CA PHE A 9 -17.35 -1.28 -29.24
C PHE A 9 -18.56 -0.79 -28.44
N LEU A 10 -18.53 -1.10 -27.15
CA LEU A 10 -19.44 -0.65 -26.09
C LEU A 10 -20.70 -1.50 -25.92
N LEU A 11 -20.57 -2.58 -25.15
CA LEU A 11 -21.36 -2.76 -23.93
C LEU A 11 -20.72 -3.88 -23.09
N LEU A 12 -19.66 -3.55 -22.35
CA LEU A 12 -19.32 -4.31 -21.15
C LEU A 12 -19.89 -3.52 -19.97
N PRO A 13 -20.71 -4.13 -19.09
CA PRO A 13 -21.18 -3.45 -17.90
C PRO A 13 -19.95 -3.18 -17.04
N THR A 14 -19.62 -1.90 -16.87
CA THR A 14 -18.71 -1.46 -15.83
C THR A 14 -19.32 -1.93 -14.52
N CYS A 15 -18.76 -3.01 -13.98
CA CYS A 15 -19.04 -3.44 -12.62
C CYS A 15 -18.44 -2.34 -11.74
N VAL A 16 -19.24 -1.30 -11.46
CA VAL A 16 -18.96 -0.33 -10.43
C VAL A 16 -19.09 -1.11 -9.14
N THR A 17 -17.99 -1.73 -8.71
CA THR A 17 -17.85 -2.16 -7.34
C THR A 17 -17.88 -0.88 -6.51
N SER A 18 -19.07 -0.51 -6.07
CA SER A 18 -19.27 0.43 -4.98
C SER A 18 -18.73 -0.25 -3.72
N SER A 19 -17.40 -0.32 -3.62
CA SER A 19 -16.76 -0.47 -2.34
C SER A 19 -16.96 0.87 -1.65
N GLU A 20 -18.05 0.97 -0.89
CA GLU A 20 -18.06 1.87 0.26
C GLU A 20 -16.91 1.42 1.14
N VAL A 21 -15.72 1.99 0.90
CA VAL A 21 -14.68 2.02 1.90
C VAL A 21 -15.29 2.91 2.97
N LEU A 22 -15.94 2.27 3.94
CA LEU A 22 -16.39 2.87 5.17
C LEU A 22 -15.11 3.21 5.92
N VAL A 23 -14.44 4.29 5.48
CA VAL A 23 -13.35 4.92 6.21
C VAL A 23 -14.03 5.34 7.50
N SER A 24 -13.79 4.58 8.57
CA SER A 24 -14.24 4.93 9.91
C SER A 24 -13.90 6.39 10.11
N ARG A 25 -14.94 7.23 10.13
CA ARG A 25 -14.81 8.65 10.43
C ARG A 25 -13.97 8.69 11.71
N PRO A 26 -12.80 9.34 11.73
CA PRO A 26 -12.00 9.42 12.93
C PRO A 26 -12.94 9.93 14.02
N HIS A 27 -13.17 9.12 15.06
CA HIS A 27 -13.87 9.60 16.22
C HIS A 27 -12.92 10.60 16.87
N TYR A 28 -13.01 11.85 16.44
CA TYR A 28 -12.33 12.95 17.09
C TYR A 28 -12.84 12.97 18.52
N ASP A 29 -12.00 12.51 19.44
CA ASP A 29 -12.27 12.67 20.86
C ASP A 29 -12.19 14.16 21.16
N SER A 30 -13.35 14.82 21.24
CA SER A 30 -13.46 16.24 21.59
C SER A 30 -12.81 16.55 22.94
N ARG A 31 -12.46 15.55 23.76
CA ARG A 31 -11.65 15.74 24.97
C ARG A 31 -10.21 16.16 24.70
N ALA A 32 -9.60 15.75 23.59
CA ALA A 32 -8.18 16.06 23.34
C ALA A 32 -7.96 17.54 23.00
N VAL A 33 -8.94 18.19 22.38
CA VAL A 33 -8.89 19.66 22.13
C VAL A 33 -9.23 20.46 23.40
N ALA A 34 -9.85 19.83 24.40
CA ALA A 34 -10.18 20.47 25.68
C ALA A 34 -8.98 20.65 26.63
N GLN A 35 -7.76 20.28 26.22
CA GLN A 35 -6.54 20.45 27.02
C GLN A 35 -5.80 21.77 26.78
N GLY A 36 -6.31 22.63 25.89
CA GLY A 36 -5.98 24.05 25.90
C GLY A 36 -6.79 24.78 26.95
N VAL A 37 -6.27 24.84 28.19
CA VAL A 37 -6.70 25.71 29.30
C VAL A 37 -8.19 26.04 29.25
N LEU A 38 -9.02 25.21 29.89
CA LEU A 38 -10.26 25.70 30.49
C LEU A 38 -9.84 26.75 31.52
N LYS A 39 -9.65 28.00 31.07
CA LYS A 39 -9.71 29.14 31.95
C LYS A 39 -11.18 29.14 32.33
N GLU A 40 -11.49 28.62 33.52
CA GLU A 40 -12.81 28.81 34.11
C GLU A 40 -13.14 30.29 33.93
N SER A 41 -14.08 30.57 33.03
CA SER A 41 -14.72 31.87 32.98
C SER A 41 -15.49 31.97 34.30
N PRO A 42 -15.18 32.93 35.19
CA PRO A 42 -15.99 33.13 36.37
C PRO A 42 -17.27 33.85 35.94
N VAL A 43 -18.14 33.15 35.21
CA VAL A 43 -19.44 33.67 34.83
C VAL A 43 -20.48 32.56 35.00
N GLY A 44 -20.71 32.21 36.27
CA GLY A 44 -22.09 32.16 36.68
C GLY A 44 -22.71 33.50 36.28
N LEU A 45 -23.94 33.50 35.76
CA LEU A 45 -24.70 34.72 35.54
C LEU A 45 -24.82 35.47 36.89
N GLU A 46 -23.78 36.16 37.32
CA GLU A 46 -23.89 37.28 38.22
C GLU A 46 -24.53 38.37 37.38
N VAL A 47 -25.87 38.30 37.34
CA VAL A 47 -26.71 39.48 37.28
C VAL A 47 -25.96 40.56 38.05
N PRO A 48 -25.61 41.72 37.42
CA PRO A 48 -24.69 42.67 38.02
C PRO A 48 -25.09 42.87 39.47
N GLN A 49 -24.18 42.53 40.40
CA GLN A 49 -24.45 42.66 41.83
C GLN A 49 -25.06 44.03 42.03
N SER A 50 -26.35 44.03 42.38
CA SER A 50 -27.05 45.22 42.80
C SER A 50 -26.27 45.69 44.01
N SER A 51 -25.39 46.66 43.80
CA SER A 51 -24.67 47.33 44.85
C SER A 51 -25.74 47.94 45.73
N SER A 52 -26.05 47.22 46.81
CA SER A 52 -27.08 47.61 47.75
C SER A 52 -26.70 48.99 48.26
N GLY A 53 -27.46 50.00 47.85
CA GLY A 53 -27.50 51.25 48.56
C GLY A 53 -27.73 50.92 50.03
N SER A 54 -26.80 51.33 50.89
CA SER A 54 -26.86 51.06 52.32
C SER A 54 -28.25 51.42 52.85
N GLY A 55 -29.02 50.41 53.27
CA GLY A 55 -30.44 50.57 53.56
C GLY A 55 -30.92 49.51 54.53
N THR A 56 -30.72 49.79 55.83
CA THR A 56 -31.39 49.16 56.97
C THR A 56 -32.86 48.82 56.67
N THR A 57 -33.26 47.63 57.14
CA THR A 57 -34.62 47.09 57.30
C THR A 57 -35.73 48.13 57.32
N GLY A 58 -36.62 48.03 56.34
CA GLY A 58 -37.91 48.71 56.31
C GLY A 58 -38.26 49.15 54.89
N TYR A 59 -39.01 48.31 54.16
CA TYR A 59 -39.66 48.57 52.86
C TYR A 59 -39.43 49.98 52.29
N ARG A 60 -38.26 50.21 51.69
CA ARG A 60 -38.01 51.35 50.81
C ARG A 60 -37.87 50.79 49.41
N SER A 61 -38.72 51.25 48.51
CA SER A 61 -38.41 51.24 47.09
C SER A 61 -37.10 52.01 46.94
N ALA A 62 -35.97 51.30 46.86
CA ALA A 62 -34.66 51.89 46.71
C ALA A 62 -34.61 52.52 45.32
N LYS A 63 -34.77 53.85 45.27
CA LYS A 63 -34.70 54.60 44.03
C LYS A 63 -33.25 54.95 43.80
N TYR A 64 -32.71 54.49 42.68
CA TYR A 64 -31.38 54.90 42.23
C TYR A 64 -31.33 56.40 42.02
N THR A 65 -30.22 57.02 42.43
CA THR A 65 -29.92 58.37 41.97
C THR A 65 -29.57 58.34 40.48
N PRO A 66 -29.85 59.39 39.71
CA PRO A 66 -29.45 59.43 38.30
C PRO A 66 -27.96 59.15 38.08
N ALA A 67 -27.08 59.60 38.99
CA ALA A 67 -25.65 59.37 38.91
C ALA A 67 -25.25 57.89 39.04
N GLU A 68 -25.87 57.15 39.98
CA GLU A 68 -25.66 55.70 40.12
C GLU A 68 -26.17 54.94 38.90
N TRP A 69 -27.30 55.35 38.34
CA TRP A 69 -27.83 54.78 37.10
C TRP A 69 -26.87 54.99 35.92
N PHE A 70 -26.34 56.22 35.74
CA PHE A 70 -25.37 56.51 34.68
C PHE A 70 -24.07 55.71 34.86
N SER A 71 -23.57 55.57 36.09
CA SER A 71 -22.37 54.78 36.39
C SER A 71 -22.57 53.29 36.06
N ASN A 72 -23.70 52.72 36.47
CA ASN A 72 -24.05 51.33 36.16
C ASN A 72 -24.24 51.12 34.65
N TYR A 73 -24.97 52.01 33.97
CA TYR A 73 -25.15 51.95 32.52
C TYR A 73 -23.83 52.05 31.76
N HIS A 74 -22.92 52.92 32.19
CA HIS A 74 -21.58 53.02 31.60
C HIS A 74 -20.79 51.72 31.78
N SER A 75 -20.83 51.12 32.98
CA SER A 75 -20.18 49.83 33.25
C SER A 75 -20.73 48.72 32.35
N ILE A 76 -22.06 48.62 32.20
CA ILE A 76 -22.70 47.64 31.32
C ILE A 76 -22.26 47.83 29.86
N LEU A 77 -22.19 49.08 29.38
CA LEU A 77 -21.73 49.34 28.02
C LEU A 77 -20.26 48.94 27.81
N GLN A 78 -19.39 49.20 28.78
CA GLN A 78 -17.99 48.77 28.72
C GLN A 78 -17.89 47.24 28.69
N GLN A 79 -18.62 46.55 29.57
CA GLN A 79 -18.65 45.10 29.61
C GLN A 79 -19.20 44.50 28.30
N ALA A 80 -20.26 45.06 27.75
CA ALA A 80 -20.79 44.61 26.45
C ALA A 80 -19.77 44.81 25.32
N GLY A 81 -18.97 45.87 25.38
CA GLY A 81 -17.87 46.12 24.44
C GLY A 81 -16.76 45.07 24.55
N THR A 82 -16.34 44.73 25.76
CA THR A 82 -15.32 43.68 25.99
C THR A 82 -15.83 42.32 25.58
N ASP A 83 -17.05 41.96 25.98
CA ASP A 83 -17.68 40.68 25.64
C ASP A 83 -17.81 40.51 24.12
N HIS A 84 -18.19 41.59 23.42
CA HIS A 84 -18.27 41.59 21.96
C HIS A 84 -16.89 41.37 21.32
N HIS A 85 -15.85 42.05 21.82
CA HIS A 85 -14.49 41.89 21.32
C HIS A 85 -13.97 40.46 21.53
N GLU A 86 -14.17 39.89 22.72
CA GLU A 86 -13.80 38.52 23.04
C GLU A 86 -14.54 37.51 22.16
N ALA A 87 -15.86 37.66 22.00
CA ALA A 87 -16.65 36.81 21.11
C ALA A 87 -16.15 36.87 19.67
N GLN A 88 -15.78 38.06 19.17
CA GLN A 88 -15.18 38.18 17.85
C GLN A 88 -13.80 37.51 17.76
N SER A 89 -12.96 37.60 18.79
CA SER A 89 -11.66 36.91 18.82
C SER A 89 -11.86 35.40 18.72
N ILE A 90 -12.73 34.84 19.56
CA ILE A 90 -13.05 33.41 19.58
C ILE A 90 -13.57 32.94 18.22
N GLN A 91 -14.44 33.73 17.56
CA GLN A 91 -14.92 33.39 16.22
C GLN A 91 -13.81 33.36 15.16
N ARG A 92 -12.85 34.31 15.23
CA ARG A 92 -11.71 34.34 14.31
C ARG A 92 -10.77 33.16 14.55
N GLU A 93 -10.45 32.89 15.81
CA GLU A 93 -9.61 31.77 16.22
C GLU A 93 -10.24 30.43 15.81
N SER A 94 -11.54 30.24 16.07
CA SER A 94 -12.28 29.05 15.67
C SER A 94 -12.28 28.84 14.15
N ARG A 95 -12.48 29.92 13.37
CA ARG A 95 -12.42 29.84 11.90
C ARG A 95 -11.03 29.43 11.41
N THR A 96 -9.99 30.02 11.99
CA THR A 96 -8.60 29.73 11.61
C THR A 96 -8.26 28.27 11.95
N LEU A 97 -8.59 27.82 13.16
CA LEU A 97 -8.36 26.43 13.58
C LEU A 97 -9.10 25.42 12.69
N TYR A 98 -10.34 25.74 12.28
CA TYR A 98 -11.09 24.90 11.36
C TYR A 98 -10.38 24.78 10.00
N GLN A 99 -9.94 25.91 9.43
CA GLN A 99 -9.23 25.94 8.15
C GLN A 99 -7.91 25.18 8.22
N ASP A 100 -7.10 25.43 9.24
CA ASP A 100 -5.82 24.73 9.44
C ASP A 100 -6.02 23.22 9.57
N THR A 101 -7.06 22.81 10.31
CA THR A 101 -7.37 21.38 10.50
C THR A 101 -7.86 20.75 9.20
N GLU A 102 -8.70 21.45 8.44
CA GLU A 102 -9.19 20.99 7.13
C GLU A 102 -8.03 20.83 6.15
N GLU A 103 -7.17 21.84 6.01
CA GLU A 103 -6.00 21.81 5.14
C GLU A 103 -5.01 20.69 5.52
N ALA A 104 -4.73 20.53 6.82
CA ALA A 104 -3.86 19.47 7.31
C ALA A 104 -4.44 18.08 7.03
N THR A 105 -5.77 17.92 7.18
CA THR A 105 -6.47 16.65 6.91
C THR A 105 -6.41 16.32 5.43
N LEU A 106 -6.74 17.28 4.56
CA LEU A 106 -6.72 17.10 3.10
C LEU A 106 -5.30 16.75 2.61
N LYS A 107 -4.29 17.46 3.12
CA LYS A 107 -2.89 17.18 2.78
C LYS A 107 -2.48 15.77 3.21
N THR A 108 -2.81 15.37 4.43
CA THR A 108 -2.48 14.04 4.95
C THR A 108 -3.19 12.94 4.16
N GLN A 109 -4.46 13.14 3.82
CA GLN A 109 -5.23 12.19 3.01
C GLN A 109 -4.68 12.09 1.58
N ALA A 110 -4.35 13.21 0.95
CA ALA A 110 -3.76 13.23 -0.39
C ALA A 110 -2.41 12.51 -0.41
N GLU A 111 -1.55 12.77 0.57
CA GLU A 111 -0.26 12.09 0.69
C GLU A 111 -0.42 10.59 0.96
N GLY A 112 -1.32 10.20 1.85
CA GLY A 112 -1.64 8.79 2.10
C GLY A 112 -2.14 8.08 0.85
N THR A 113 -3.01 8.73 0.06
CA THR A 113 -3.52 8.21 -1.21
C THR A 113 -2.39 8.03 -2.23
N ARG A 114 -1.49 9.02 -2.32
CA ARG A 114 -0.32 8.97 -3.21
C ARG A 114 0.61 7.80 -2.86
N LEU A 115 1.00 7.68 -1.59
CA LEU A 115 1.90 6.62 -1.10
C LEU A 115 1.29 5.23 -1.27
N LEU A 116 -0.02 5.08 -1.05
CA LEU A 116 -0.73 3.83 -1.30
C LEU A 116 -0.74 3.48 -2.79
N GLY A 117 -0.94 4.47 -3.67
CA GLY A 117 -0.85 4.29 -5.11
C GLY A 117 0.54 3.84 -5.58
N GLU A 118 1.60 4.47 -5.07
CA GLU A 118 2.98 4.08 -5.37
C GLU A 118 3.27 2.65 -4.92
N ARG A 119 2.91 2.31 -3.68
CA ARG A 119 3.11 0.96 -3.15
C ARG A 119 2.31 -0.10 -3.90
N LEU A 120 1.10 0.23 -4.35
CA LEU A 120 0.30 -0.66 -5.20
C LEU A 120 1.00 -0.91 -6.53
N GLN A 121 1.52 0.14 -7.16
CA GLN A 121 2.26 0.04 -8.41
C GLN A 121 3.51 -0.83 -8.26
N ASP A 122 4.28 -0.64 -7.18
CA ASP A 122 5.47 -1.45 -6.88
C ASP A 122 5.12 -2.92 -6.69
N ILE A 123 4.06 -3.23 -5.94
CA ILE A 123 3.59 -4.60 -5.74
C ILE A 123 3.19 -5.24 -7.06
N HIS A 124 2.45 -4.51 -7.91
CA HIS A 124 2.07 -5.00 -9.24
C HIS A 124 3.28 -5.24 -10.15
N TYR A 125 4.26 -4.33 -10.12
CA TYR A 125 5.50 -4.48 -10.87
C TYR A 125 6.24 -5.75 -10.45
N TRP A 126 6.52 -5.91 -9.15
CA TRP A 126 7.25 -7.08 -8.65
C TRP A 126 6.50 -8.39 -8.87
N LYS A 127 5.17 -8.38 -8.73
CA LYS A 127 4.34 -9.55 -9.06
C LYS A 127 4.51 -9.95 -10.53
N SER A 128 4.47 -8.97 -11.43
CA SER A 128 4.60 -9.20 -12.87
C SER A 128 5.99 -9.71 -13.23
N GLU A 129 7.01 -9.15 -12.60
CA GLU A 129 8.41 -9.56 -12.82
C GLU A 129 8.65 -11.00 -12.31
N LEU A 130 8.14 -11.34 -11.13
CA LEU A 130 8.19 -12.70 -10.61
C LEU A 130 7.47 -13.70 -11.53
N GLN A 131 6.28 -13.34 -12.03
CA GLN A 131 5.56 -14.20 -12.97
C GLN A 131 6.37 -14.44 -14.25
N ARG A 132 6.96 -13.39 -14.82
CA ARG A 132 7.83 -13.48 -16.00
C ARG A 132 9.02 -14.41 -15.74
N HIS A 133 9.65 -14.32 -14.57
CA HIS A 133 10.76 -15.20 -14.19
C HIS A 133 10.32 -16.65 -14.01
N ILE A 134 9.15 -16.90 -13.43
CA ILE A 134 8.59 -18.24 -13.30
C ILE A 134 8.39 -18.87 -14.68
N ASP A 135 7.77 -18.13 -15.62
CA ASP A 135 7.50 -18.62 -16.96
C ASP A 135 8.80 -18.93 -17.72
N HIS A 136 9.84 -18.10 -17.53
CA HIS A 136 11.16 -18.35 -18.10
C HIS A 136 11.81 -19.62 -17.52
N LEU A 137 11.79 -19.79 -16.20
CA LEU A 137 12.34 -20.98 -15.54
C LEU A 137 11.60 -22.26 -15.92
N LEU A 138 10.29 -22.20 -16.13
CA LEU A 138 9.51 -23.33 -16.63
C LEU A 138 9.96 -23.72 -18.04
N THR A 139 10.11 -22.73 -18.93
CA THR A 139 10.61 -22.95 -20.30
C THR A 139 12.00 -23.57 -20.28
N ASP A 140 12.92 -23.03 -19.48
CA ASP A 140 14.27 -23.56 -19.34
C ASP A 140 14.25 -25.00 -18.80
N THR A 141 13.40 -25.28 -17.81
CA THR A 141 13.24 -26.63 -17.26
C THR A 141 12.76 -27.62 -18.33
N GLU A 142 11.78 -27.25 -19.14
CA GLU A 142 11.29 -28.08 -20.24
C GLU A 142 12.39 -28.37 -21.26
N THR A 143 13.20 -27.36 -21.62
CA THR A 143 14.33 -27.56 -22.55
C THR A 143 15.39 -28.49 -21.97
N LEU A 144 15.72 -28.34 -20.69
CA LEU A 144 16.70 -29.19 -20.00
C LEU A 144 16.20 -30.64 -19.87
N LEU A 145 14.90 -30.83 -19.60
CA LEU A 145 14.30 -32.17 -19.57
C LEU A 145 14.36 -32.84 -20.95
N ALA A 146 14.04 -32.11 -22.02
CA ALA A 146 14.16 -32.64 -23.38
C ALA A 146 15.61 -33.03 -23.72
N LEU A 147 16.58 -32.21 -23.33
CA LEU A 147 18.01 -32.50 -23.52
C LEU A 147 18.45 -33.72 -22.70
N LYS A 148 18.03 -33.83 -21.44
CA LYS A 148 18.28 -35.00 -20.59
C LYS A 148 17.76 -36.27 -21.26
N THR A 149 16.50 -36.29 -21.67
CA THR A 149 15.91 -37.46 -22.34
C THR A 149 16.63 -37.82 -23.63
N ARG A 150 17.09 -36.83 -24.41
CA ARG A 150 17.87 -37.07 -25.62
C ARG A 150 19.22 -37.71 -25.30
N LEU A 151 19.90 -37.24 -24.26
CA LEU A 151 21.20 -37.78 -23.83
C LEU A 151 21.06 -39.18 -23.24
N GLU A 152 20.03 -39.44 -22.43
CA GLU A 152 19.72 -40.79 -21.92
C GLU A 152 19.50 -41.78 -23.07
N LYS A 153 18.69 -41.41 -24.06
CA LYS A 153 18.48 -42.25 -25.26
C LYS A 153 19.77 -42.46 -26.06
N ALA A 154 20.61 -41.45 -26.18
CA ALA A 154 21.89 -41.57 -26.88
C ALA A 154 22.84 -42.52 -26.13
N LEU A 155 22.87 -42.44 -24.80
CA LEU A 155 23.65 -43.34 -23.96
C LEU A 155 23.18 -44.79 -24.11
N ASP A 156 21.87 -45.04 -23.97
CA ASP A 156 21.26 -46.36 -24.13
C ASP A 156 21.57 -46.94 -25.54
N ALA A 157 21.52 -46.10 -26.58
CA ALA A 157 21.84 -46.52 -27.95
C ALA A 157 23.31 -46.91 -28.14
N THR A 158 24.24 -46.36 -27.36
CA THR A 158 25.67 -46.70 -27.43
C THR A 158 26.08 -47.89 -26.58
N GLU A 159 25.31 -48.22 -25.53
CA GLU A 159 25.63 -49.30 -24.58
C GLU A 159 25.70 -50.67 -25.27
N THR A 160 24.67 -51.03 -26.05
CA THR A 160 24.59 -52.34 -26.71
C THR A 160 25.71 -52.52 -27.76
N PRO A 161 25.94 -51.58 -28.70
CA PRO A 161 27.06 -51.67 -29.64
C PRO A 161 28.41 -51.75 -28.96
N TYR A 162 28.63 -51.01 -27.87
CA TYR A 162 29.88 -51.07 -27.11
C TYR A 162 30.11 -52.43 -26.47
N ALA A 163 29.08 -53.02 -25.84
CA ALA A 163 29.15 -54.35 -25.25
C ALA A 163 29.47 -55.43 -26.30
N ILE A 164 28.76 -55.40 -27.45
CA ILE A 164 28.99 -56.33 -28.56
C ILE A 164 30.42 -56.19 -29.12
N THR A 165 30.88 -54.96 -29.33
CA THR A 165 32.22 -54.67 -29.86
C THR A 165 33.31 -55.16 -28.90
N THR A 166 33.12 -54.92 -27.60
CA THR A 166 34.03 -55.38 -26.54
C THR A 166 34.10 -56.91 -26.47
N ASP A 167 32.95 -57.61 -26.53
CA ASP A 167 32.94 -59.07 -26.54
C ASP A 167 33.60 -59.65 -27.81
N ASN A 168 33.37 -59.03 -28.97
CA ASN A 168 34.00 -59.40 -30.23
C ASN A 168 35.52 -59.27 -30.20
N LEU A 169 36.04 -58.21 -29.58
CA LEU A 169 37.48 -58.03 -29.35
C LEU A 169 38.00 -59.11 -28.39
N ASN A 170 37.33 -59.33 -27.25
CA ASN A 170 37.71 -60.36 -26.29
C ASN A 170 37.75 -61.76 -26.92
N CYS A 171 36.79 -62.09 -27.80
CA CYS A 171 36.79 -63.35 -28.54
C CYS A 171 38.02 -63.50 -29.45
N ARG A 172 38.44 -62.42 -30.11
CA ARG A 172 39.65 -62.40 -30.97
C ARG A 172 40.92 -62.56 -30.15
N THR A 173 41.04 -61.87 -29.01
CA THR A 173 42.21 -61.99 -28.10
C THR A 173 42.41 -63.40 -27.54
N ARG A 174 41.36 -64.24 -27.53
CA ARG A 174 41.44 -65.64 -27.08
C ARG A 174 41.90 -66.64 -28.16
N ARG A 175 42.08 -66.22 -29.42
CA ARG A 175 42.62 -67.08 -30.49
C ARG A 175 44.08 -67.45 -30.18
N LEU A 176 44.53 -68.61 -30.64
CA LEU A 176 45.87 -69.13 -30.34
C LEU A 176 46.71 -69.33 -31.59
N GLY A 177 48.02 -69.14 -31.46
CA GLY A 177 48.97 -69.45 -32.52
C GLY A 177 48.77 -68.60 -33.79
N PRO A 178 48.88 -69.19 -34.98
CA PRO A 178 48.74 -68.47 -36.26
C PRO A 178 47.40 -67.77 -36.46
N ASP A 179 46.35 -68.13 -35.72
CA ASP A 179 45.02 -67.52 -35.81
C ASP A 179 44.88 -66.23 -34.98
N LEU A 180 45.88 -65.88 -34.16
CA LEU A 180 45.95 -64.59 -33.45
C LEU A 180 46.51 -63.53 -34.40
N VAL A 181 45.65 -63.06 -35.30
CA VAL A 181 45.98 -62.07 -36.34
C VAL A 181 45.20 -60.80 -36.09
N GLN A 182 45.90 -59.67 -36.19
CA GLN A 182 45.29 -58.34 -36.22
C GLN A 182 44.70 -58.11 -37.61
N ASP A 183 43.39 -58.37 -37.74
CA ASP A 183 42.67 -58.24 -39.01
C ASP A 183 42.00 -56.86 -39.16
N THR A 184 41.55 -56.54 -40.37
CA THR A 184 40.84 -55.28 -40.65
C THR A 184 39.60 -55.11 -39.78
N VAL A 185 38.94 -56.21 -39.39
CA VAL A 185 37.76 -56.13 -38.53
C VAL A 185 38.14 -55.72 -37.11
N GLU A 186 39.25 -56.23 -36.58
CA GLU A 186 39.80 -55.81 -35.29
C GLU A 186 40.14 -54.31 -35.28
N GLU A 187 40.74 -53.78 -36.34
CA GLU A 187 41.01 -52.35 -36.49
C GLU A 187 39.70 -51.51 -36.47
N GLU A 188 38.68 -51.93 -37.22
CA GLU A 188 37.39 -51.24 -37.23
C GLU A 188 36.65 -51.34 -35.88
N LEU A 189 36.71 -52.48 -35.19
CA LEU A 189 36.14 -52.64 -33.85
C LEU A 189 36.85 -51.73 -32.83
N MET A 190 38.17 -51.60 -32.92
CA MET A 190 38.94 -50.68 -32.07
C MET A 190 38.53 -49.22 -32.30
N LYS A 191 38.28 -48.81 -33.56
CA LYS A 191 37.76 -47.47 -33.87
C LYS A 191 36.41 -47.21 -33.19
N VAL A 192 35.48 -48.17 -33.24
CA VAL A 192 34.17 -48.05 -32.57
C VAL A 192 34.34 -47.88 -31.05
N VAL A 193 35.20 -48.67 -30.40
CA VAL A 193 35.48 -48.52 -28.95
C VAL A 193 36.05 -47.14 -28.64
N THR A 194 36.97 -46.62 -29.45
CA THR A 194 37.56 -45.29 -29.25
C THR A 194 36.61 -44.13 -29.53
N GLN A 195 35.57 -44.33 -30.33
CA GLN A 195 34.56 -43.30 -30.63
C GLN A 195 33.47 -43.23 -29.56
N ILE A 196 33.21 -44.34 -28.85
CA ILE A 196 32.21 -44.41 -27.78
C ILE A 196 32.80 -44.02 -26.40
N LYS A 197 34.10 -44.26 -26.20
CA LYS A 197 34.85 -43.81 -24.99
C LYS A 197 35.16 -42.32 -25.02
#